data_AF-A0A2S9FMR6-F1
#
_entry.id   AF-A0A2S9FMR6-F1
#
_cell.length_a   1.000
_cell.length_b   1.000
_cell.length_c   1.000
_cell.angle_alpha   90.00
_cell.angle_beta   90.00
_cell.angle_gamma   90.00
#
_symmetry.space_group_name_H-M   'P 1'
#
loop_
_entity.id
_entity.type
_entity.pdbx_description
1 polymer ?
#
loop_
_entity_poly.entity_id
_entity_poly.type
_entity_poly.pdbx_seq_one_letter_code
_entity_poly.pdbx_strand_id
1 'polypeptide(L)'
;AQATIPSFLRYGTYPQIIVVREQTEDADDSAAVEHRFVGLFTVAAMNANVLEIPLVSRRVNDALAMAHRDPSHPGQLLLDIIQTIPRSELFALSARGLLDMAMAVVDLGSRRRTLLFMRADPLAHFVSCLVYLPRDRYTTDV
;
A
#
# COMPACT_ATOMS: atom_id res chain seq x y z
N ALA A 1 -1.06 0.35 23.43
CA ALA A 1 -0.09 -0.71 23.71
C ALA A 1 1.30 -0.07 23.78
N GLN A 2 1.96 -0.12 24.94
CA GLN A 2 3.33 0.39 25.09
C GLN A 2 4.32 -0.64 24.53
N ALA A 3 5.29 -0.18 23.73
CA ALA A 3 6.37 -1.03 23.24
C ALA A 3 7.25 -1.47 24.42
N THR A 4 7.51 -2.77 24.54
CA THR A 4 8.30 -3.36 25.63
C THR A 4 9.80 -3.05 25.53
N ILE A 5 10.25 -2.48 24.40
CA ILE A 5 11.66 -2.15 24.12
C ILE A 5 11.72 -0.73 23.53
N PRO A 6 12.51 0.19 24.11
CA PRO A 6 12.75 1.49 23.50
C PRO A 6 13.58 1.33 22.22
N SER A 7 13.09 1.85 21.10
CA SER A 7 13.83 1.94 19.85
C SER A 7 14.21 3.40 19.58
N PHE A 8 15.50 3.67 19.45
CA PHE A 8 16.02 5.00 19.16
C PHE A 8 16.11 5.17 17.63
N LEU A 9 15.30 6.06 17.08
CA LEU A 9 15.29 6.38 15.66
C LEU A 9 15.96 7.74 15.47
N ARG A 10 17.11 7.77 14.76
CA ARG A 10 17.74 9.06 14.38
C ARG A 10 16.88 9.69 13.28
N TYR A 11 16.46 10.94 13.51
CA TYR A 11 15.48 11.69 12.72
C TYR A 11 15.60 11.54 11.20
N GLY A 12 14.45 11.38 10.54
CA GLY A 12 14.27 11.36 9.09
C GLY A 12 13.10 10.50 8.61
N THR A 13 12.69 9.51 9.41
CA THR A 13 11.73 8.48 8.96
C THR A 13 10.73 8.14 10.05
N TYR A 14 9.44 8.16 9.73
CA TYR A 14 8.38 7.75 10.66
C TYR A 14 8.28 6.22 10.69
N PRO A 15 8.34 5.59 11.88
CA PRO A 15 8.17 4.15 12.00
C PRO A 15 6.76 3.75 11.54
N GLN A 16 6.69 2.64 10.81
CA GLN A 16 5.43 2.04 10.39
C GLN A 16 5.00 1.02 11.44
N ILE A 17 3.69 0.96 11.69
CA ILE A 17 3.06 -0.07 12.50
C ILE A 17 2.20 -0.92 11.59
N ILE A 18 2.50 -2.22 11.52
CA ILE A 18 1.69 -3.20 10.78
C ILE A 18 1.06 -4.12 11.80
N VAL A 19 -0.26 -4.24 11.74
CA VAL A 19 -1.03 -5.15 12.59
C VAL A 19 -1.58 -6.27 11.71
N VAL A 20 -1.21 -7.50 12.02
CA VAL A 20 -1.77 -8.70 11.41
C VAL A 20 -2.64 -9.39 12.45
N ARG A 21 -3.93 -9.54 12.14
CA ARG A 21 -4.88 -10.23 13.02
C ARG A 21 -5.06 -11.65 12.53
N GLU A 22 -4.82 -12.60 13.43
CA GLU A 22 -5.02 -14.03 13.24
C GLU A 22 -6.27 -14.44 14.03
N GLN A 23 -7.19 -15.16 13.39
CA GLN A 23 -8.36 -15.74 14.05
C GLN A 23 -8.06 -17.18 14.40
N THR A 24 -8.12 -17.53 15.68
CA THR A 24 -7.97 -18.91 16.14
C THR A 24 -9.32 -19.63 15.96
N GLU A 25 -9.33 -20.80 15.32
CA GLU A 25 -10.55 -21.59 15.06
C GLU A 25 -11.01 -22.45 16.26
N ASP A 26 -10.51 -22.21 17.47
CA ASP A 26 -10.89 -23.02 18.63
C ASP A 26 -12.32 -22.69 19.11
N ALA A 27 -13.15 -23.72 19.18
CA ALA A 27 -14.61 -23.65 19.28
C ALA A 27 -15.18 -23.18 20.63
N ASP A 28 -14.34 -22.80 21.59
CA ASP A 28 -14.77 -22.41 22.95
C ASP A 28 -14.27 -21.00 23.37
N ASP A 29 -13.27 -20.45 22.67
CA ASP A 29 -12.81 -19.08 22.86
C ASP A 29 -12.28 -18.54 21.53
N SER A 30 -13.11 -17.75 20.83
CA SER A 30 -12.77 -17.08 19.56
C SER A 30 -11.75 -15.94 19.75
N ALA A 31 -10.70 -16.17 20.53
CA ALA A 31 -9.68 -15.19 20.83
C ALA A 31 -8.86 -14.90 19.57
N ALA A 32 -8.97 -13.67 19.08
CA ALA A 32 -8.14 -13.19 17.99
C ALA A 32 -6.76 -12.78 18.51
N VAL A 33 -5.70 -13.30 17.89
CA VAL A 33 -4.33 -12.90 18.18
C VAL A 33 -3.94 -11.75 17.27
N GLU A 34 -3.35 -10.69 17.83
CA GLU A 34 -2.82 -9.57 17.06
C GLU A 34 -1.29 -9.55 17.10
N HIS A 35 -0.68 -9.77 15.94
CA HIS A 35 0.75 -9.61 15.71
C HIS A 35 1.03 -8.17 15.31
N ARG A 36 1.81 -7.44 16.12
CA ARG A 36 2.14 -6.03 15.85
C ARG A 36 3.62 -5.89 15.55
N PHE A 37 3.93 -5.43 14.35
CA PHE A 37 5.28 -5.16 13.87
C PHE A 37 5.51 -3.64 13.84
N VAL A 38 6.57 -3.17 14.47
CA VAL A 38 6.92 -1.75 14.54
C VAL A 38 8.34 -1.56 14.02
N GLY A 39 8.52 -0.72 13.02
CA GLY A 39 9.85 -0.46 12.46
C GLY A 39 9.85 0.23 11.11
N LEU A 40 10.94 0.05 10.37
CA LEU A 40 11.11 0.56 9.01
C LEU A 40 11.19 -0.60 8.04
N PHE A 41 10.71 -0.40 6.81
CA PHE A 41 10.95 -1.37 5.75
C PHE A 41 12.43 -1.38 5.38
N THR A 42 13.00 -2.57 5.23
CA THR A 42 14.35 -2.73 4.67
C THR A 42 14.33 -2.42 3.17
N VAL A 43 15.50 -2.16 2.59
CA VAL A 43 15.64 -1.99 1.13
C VAL A 43 15.11 -3.21 0.38
N ALA A 44 15.34 -4.42 0.91
CA ALA A 44 14.78 -5.64 0.33
C ALA A 44 13.24 -5.63 0.37
N ALA A 45 12.64 -5.28 1.51
CA ALA A 45 11.18 -5.19 1.63
C ALA A 45 10.57 -4.08 0.74
N MET A 46 11.30 -2.97 0.51
CA MET A 46 10.86 -1.90 -0.40
C MET A 46 10.82 -2.35 -1.87
N ASN A 47 11.68 -3.30 -2.27
CA ASN A 47 11.81 -3.77 -3.65
C ASN A 47 11.23 -5.17 -3.92
N ALA A 48 10.75 -5.88 -2.89
CA ALA A 48 10.15 -7.22 -3.03
C ALA A 48 8.95 -7.21 -3.99
N ASN A 49 8.78 -8.25 -4.81
CA ASN A 49 7.61 -8.31 -5.67
C ASN A 49 6.32 -8.29 -4.81
N VAL A 50 5.32 -7.49 -5.18
CA VAL A 50 4.06 -7.39 -4.41
C VAL A 50 3.32 -8.73 -4.30
N LEU A 51 3.54 -9.64 -5.26
CA LEU A 51 2.99 -10.99 -5.27
C LEU A 51 3.70 -11.95 -4.31
N GLU A 52 4.90 -11.61 -3.82
CA GLU A 52 5.66 -12.41 -2.86
C GLU A 52 5.33 -12.06 -1.39
N ILE A 53 4.67 -10.92 -1.16
CA ILE A 53 4.31 -10.47 0.19
C ILE A 53 2.93 -11.06 0.55
N PRO A 54 2.81 -12.01 1.50
CA PRO A 54 1.60 -12.83 1.63
C PRO A 54 0.27 -12.08 1.83
N LEU A 55 0.27 -11.02 2.65
CA LEU A 55 -0.95 -10.23 2.90
C LEU A 55 -1.30 -9.33 1.71
N VAL A 56 -0.27 -8.77 1.06
CA VAL A 56 -0.42 -7.86 -0.07
C VAL A 56 -0.81 -8.65 -1.31
N SER A 57 -0.16 -9.78 -1.59
CA SER A 57 -0.39 -10.61 -2.77
C SER A 57 -1.84 -11.07 -2.87
N ARG A 58 -2.47 -11.45 -1.75
CA ARG A 58 -3.92 -11.75 -1.71
C ARG A 58 -4.75 -10.57 -2.20
N ARG A 59 -4.54 -9.37 -1.63
CA ARG A 59 -5.27 -8.15 -2.03
C ARG A 59 -5.01 -7.73 -3.47
N VAL A 60 -3.79 -7.92 -3.96
CA VAL A 60 -3.42 -7.62 -5.36
C VAL A 60 -4.14 -8.58 -6.30
N ASN A 61 -4.14 -9.88 -6.01
CA ASN A 61 -4.86 -10.86 -6.83
C ASN A 61 -6.37 -10.58 -6.84
N ASP A 62 -6.96 -10.23 -5.68
CA ASP A 62 -8.36 -9.83 -5.59
C ASP A 62 -8.66 -8.58 -6.45
N ALA A 63 -7.77 -7.58 -6.41
CA ALA A 63 -7.89 -6.37 -7.22
C ALA A 63 -7.83 -6.69 -8.72
N LEU A 64 -6.90 -7.55 -9.15
CA LEU A 64 -6.77 -7.98 -10.55
C LEU A 64 -7.93 -8.86 -11.01
N ALA A 65 -8.50 -9.67 -10.12
CA ALA A 65 -9.71 -10.45 -10.41
C ALA A 65 -10.94 -9.55 -10.58
N MET A 66 -11.04 -8.46 -9.81
CA MET A 66 -12.08 -7.45 -9.99
C MET A 66 -11.94 -6.68 -11.31
N ALA A 67 -10.70 -6.43 -11.75
CA ALA A 67 -10.39 -5.75 -13.01
C ALA A 67 -10.65 -6.60 -14.27
N HIS A 68 -10.69 -7.93 -14.15
CA HIS A 68 -10.81 -8.86 -15.28
C HIS A 68 -12.04 -8.65 -16.18
N ARG A 69 -13.00 -7.82 -15.75
CA ARG A 69 -14.21 -7.48 -16.51
C ARG A 69 -14.07 -6.21 -17.36
N ASP A 70 -12.96 -5.49 -17.26
CA ASP A 70 -12.71 -4.26 -17.99
C ASP A 70 -11.56 -4.43 -19.01
N PRO A 71 -11.86 -4.54 -20.32
CA PRO A 71 -10.83 -4.70 -21.36
C PRO A 71 -9.98 -3.44 -21.56
N SER A 72 -10.37 -2.29 -20.98
CA SER A 72 -9.66 -1.02 -21.14
C SER A 72 -8.34 -0.97 -20.37
N HIS A 73 -8.16 -1.87 -19.40
CA HIS A 73 -6.98 -1.89 -18.53
C HIS A 73 -6.39 -3.31 -18.46
N PRO A 74 -5.34 -3.62 -19.24
CA PRO A 74 -4.73 -4.94 -19.19
C PRO A 74 -4.17 -5.20 -17.79
N GLY A 75 -4.43 -6.40 -17.25
CA GLY A 75 -4.05 -6.76 -15.88
C GLY A 75 -2.56 -6.62 -15.58
N GLN A 76 -1.69 -6.82 -16.58
CA GLN A 76 -0.25 -6.58 -16.44
C GLN A 76 0.07 -5.11 -16.15
N LEU A 77 -0.58 -4.17 -16.84
CA LEU A 77 -0.38 -2.73 -16.62
C LEU A 77 -0.82 -2.33 -15.21
N LEU A 78 -1.94 -2.87 -14.73
CA LEU A 78 -2.42 -2.64 -13.37
C LEU A 78 -1.43 -3.19 -12.34
N LEU A 79 -0.90 -4.40 -12.56
CA LEU A 79 0.12 -4.99 -11.70
C LEU A 79 1.39 -4.12 -11.65
N ASP A 80 1.87 -3.66 -12.80
CA ASP A 80 3.06 -2.81 -12.90
C ASP A 80 2.88 -1.50 -12.10
N ILE A 81 1.70 -0.87 -12.18
CA ILE A 81 1.38 0.31 -11.37
C ILE A 81 1.33 -0.04 -9.89
N ILE A 82 0.68 -1.14 -9.51
CA ILE A 82 0.59 -1.57 -8.12
C ILE A 82 1.99 -1.81 -7.52
N GLN A 83 2.95 -2.31 -8.31
CA GLN A 83 4.34 -2.46 -7.86
C GLN A 83 5.03 -1.14 -7.51
N THR A 84 4.55 0.00 -8.01
CA THR A 84 5.08 1.34 -7.68
C THR A 84 4.46 1.96 -6.43
N ILE A 85 3.36 1.39 -5.91
CA ILE A 85 2.66 1.93 -4.75
C ILE A 85 3.54 1.76 -3.50
N PRO A 86 3.68 2.80 -2.65
CA PRO A 86 4.45 2.70 -1.40
C PRO A 86 3.95 1.56 -0.51
N ARG A 87 4.87 0.87 0.16
CA ARG A 87 4.54 -0.28 1.02
C ARG A 87 3.51 0.06 2.09
N SER A 88 3.61 1.24 2.71
CA SER A 88 2.62 1.72 3.68
C SER A 88 1.20 1.74 3.13
N GLU A 89 1.02 2.12 1.86
CA GLU A 89 -0.28 2.13 1.20
C GLU A 89 -0.74 0.72 0.78
N LEU A 90 0.17 -0.15 0.32
CA LEU A 90 -0.16 -1.56 0.04
C LEU A 90 -0.70 -2.29 1.28
N PHE A 91 -0.13 -2.02 2.46
CA PHE A 91 -0.60 -2.59 3.72
C PHE A 91 -1.88 -1.93 4.25
N ALA A 92 -2.15 -0.67 3.91
CA ALA A 92 -3.32 0.08 4.39
C ALA A 92 -4.57 -0.09 3.52
N LEU A 93 -4.41 -0.18 2.20
CA LEU A 93 -5.52 -0.20 1.25
C LEU A 93 -6.17 -1.58 1.14
N SER A 94 -7.47 -1.58 0.85
CA SER A 94 -8.23 -2.77 0.46
C SER A 94 -7.96 -3.14 -1.00
N ALA A 95 -8.34 -4.34 -1.43
CA ALA A 95 -8.26 -4.74 -2.84
C ALA A 95 -8.97 -3.75 -3.78
N ARG A 96 -10.18 -3.31 -3.40
CA ARG A 96 -10.92 -2.29 -4.15
C ARG A 96 -10.16 -0.96 -4.20
N GLY A 97 -9.61 -0.51 -3.07
CA GLY A 97 -8.84 0.74 -3.01
C GLY A 97 -7.57 0.69 -3.86
N LEU A 98 -6.87 -0.47 -3.89
CA LEU A 98 -5.73 -0.69 -4.78
C LEU A 98 -6.14 -0.63 -6.25
N LEU A 99 -7.25 -1.27 -6.61
CA LEU A 99 -7.77 -1.23 -7.97
C LEU A 99 -8.13 0.21 -8.39
N ASP A 100 -8.90 0.93 -7.57
CA ASP A 100 -9.33 2.29 -7.87
C ASP A 100 -8.13 3.24 -8.01
N MET A 101 -7.12 3.10 -7.15
CA MET A 101 -5.86 3.84 -7.25
C MET A 101 -5.11 3.51 -8.55
N ALA A 102 -4.95 2.22 -8.87
CA ALA A 102 -4.24 1.78 -10.06
C ALA A 102 -4.92 2.27 -11.35
N MET A 103 -6.25 2.12 -11.45
CA MET A 103 -7.03 2.61 -12.59
C MET A 103 -6.90 4.13 -12.77
N ALA A 104 -6.99 4.90 -11.68
CA ALA A 104 -6.82 6.34 -11.75
C ALA A 104 -5.42 6.73 -12.27
N VAL A 105 -4.38 6.01 -11.86
CA VAL A 105 -3.01 6.22 -12.36
C VAL A 105 -2.87 5.81 -13.83
N VAL A 106 -3.52 4.74 -14.29
CA VAL A 106 -3.55 4.39 -15.73
C VAL A 106 -4.17 5.54 -16.53
N ASP A 107 -5.32 6.04 -16.08
CA ASP A 107 -6.03 7.14 -16.72
C ASP A 107 -5.21 8.43 -16.75
N LEU A 108 -4.31 8.63 -15.78
CA LEU A 108 -3.37 9.74 -15.76
C LEU A 108 -2.41 9.71 -16.95
N GLY A 109 -1.96 8.54 -17.38
CA GLY A 109 -1.08 8.42 -18.57
C GLY A 109 -1.71 9.05 -19.82
N SER A 110 -3.04 9.04 -19.91
CA SER A 110 -3.79 9.66 -21.01
C SER A 110 -4.07 11.15 -20.81
N ARG A 111 -3.95 11.67 -19.58
CA ARG A 111 -4.37 13.03 -19.18
C ARG A 111 -3.26 13.74 -18.42
N ARG A 112 -2.77 14.88 -18.90
CA ARG A 112 -1.76 15.74 -18.23
C ARG A 112 -2.30 16.41 -16.95
N ARG A 113 -2.63 15.62 -15.93
CA ARG A 113 -3.19 16.09 -14.64
C ARG A 113 -2.31 15.58 -13.50
N THR A 114 -2.51 16.15 -12.32
CA THR A 114 -1.92 15.67 -11.07
C THR A 114 -2.98 14.85 -10.33
N LEU A 115 -2.60 13.71 -9.74
CA LEU A 115 -3.46 12.98 -8.83
C LEU A 115 -2.96 13.13 -7.40
N LEU A 116 -3.90 13.28 -6.47
CA LEU A 116 -3.66 13.25 -5.05
C LEU A 116 -4.56 12.17 -4.45
N PHE A 117 -3.94 11.17 -3.83
CA PHE A 117 -4.63 10.21 -2.98
C PHE A 117 -4.37 10.59 -1.53
N MET A 118 -5.44 10.79 -0.77
CA MET A 118 -5.37 11.06 0.66
C MET A 118 -5.98 9.90 1.44
N ARG A 119 -5.31 9.52 2.52
CA ARG A 119 -5.81 8.53 3.46
C ARG A 119 -5.55 9.01 4.88
N ALA A 120 -6.62 9.19 5.65
CA ALA A 120 -6.49 9.43 7.08
C ALA A 120 -6.02 8.13 7.77
N ASP A 121 -5.07 8.28 8.68
CA ASP A 121 -4.70 7.18 9.57
C ASP A 121 -5.89 6.78 10.46
N PRO A 122 -6.16 5.48 10.68
CA PRO A 122 -7.27 5.04 11.53
C PRO A 122 -7.19 5.55 12.98
N LEU A 123 -5.99 5.89 13.48
CA LEU A 123 -5.79 6.47 14.81
C LEU A 123 -5.74 8.01 14.79
N ALA A 124 -6.06 8.63 13.65
CA ALA A 124 -6.13 10.08 13.44
C ALA A 124 -4.81 10.82 13.75
N HIS A 125 -3.67 10.15 13.70
CA HIS A 125 -2.36 10.76 13.99
C HIS A 125 -1.74 11.49 12.79
N PHE A 126 -2.08 11.07 11.57
CA PHE A 126 -1.55 11.68 10.35
C PHE A 126 -2.50 11.46 9.17
N VAL A 127 -2.24 12.16 8.07
CA VAL A 127 -2.84 11.91 6.76
C VAL A 127 -1.72 11.55 5.80
N SER A 128 -1.85 10.40 5.14
CA SER A 128 -0.96 10.01 4.04
C SER A 128 -1.45 10.68 2.76
N CYS A 129 -0.54 11.37 2.06
CA CYS A 129 -0.81 12.04 0.80
C CYS A 129 0.15 11.49 -0.27
N LEU A 130 -0.37 10.71 -1.21
CA LEU A 130 0.40 10.18 -2.35
C LEU A 130 0.08 11.00 -3.61
N VAL A 131 1.09 11.64 -4.18
CA VAL A 131 0.95 12.55 -5.33
C VAL A 131 1.60 11.95 -6.56
N TYR A 132 0.84 11.82 -7.65
CA TYR A 132 1.37 11.47 -8.97
C TYR A 132 1.45 12.72 -9.83
N LEU A 133 2.66 13.04 -10.29
CA LEU A 133 2.97 14.20 -11.12
C LEU A 133 3.37 13.76 -12.52
N PRO A 134 2.88 14.42 -13.58
CA PRO A 134 3.28 14.10 -14.94
C PRO A 134 4.71 14.61 -15.19
N ARG A 135 5.52 13.77 -15.85
CA ARG A 135 6.97 13.94 -15.98
C ARG A 135 7.37 15.15 -16.83
N ASP A 136 6.49 15.62 -17.70
CA ASP A 136 6.66 16.78 -18.58
C ASP A 136 6.68 18.14 -17.83
N ARG A 137 6.35 18.16 -16.53
CA ARG A 137 6.57 19.34 -15.65
C ARG A 137 7.92 19.34 -14.93
N TYR A 138 8.76 18.33 -15.16
CA TYR A 138 10.11 18.24 -14.63
C TYR A 138 11.14 18.38 -15.74
N THR A 139 11.21 19.55 -16.37
CA THR A 139 12.45 19.97 -17.03
C THR A 139 13.30 20.69 -15.99
N THR A 140 14.26 19.98 -15.39
CA THR A 140 15.47 20.67 -14.97
C THR A 140 16.07 21.23 -16.26
N ASP A 141 16.02 22.55 -16.45
CA ASP A 141 16.89 23.21 -17.42
C ASP A 141 18.31 22.78 -17.08
N VAL A 142 18.94 22.02 -17.98
CA VAL A 142 20.37 21.69 -17.93
C VAL A 142 21.07 22.62 -18.90
#